data_AF-A0AAN8GQ05-F1
#
_entry.id   AF-A0AAN8GQ05-F1
#
_cell.length_a   1.000
_cell.length_b   1.000
_cell.length_c   1.000
_cell.angle_alpha   90.00
_cell.angle_beta   90.00
_cell.angle_gamma   90.00
#
_symmetry.space_group_name_H-M   'P 1'
#
loop_
_entity.id
_entity.type
_entity.pdbx_description
1 polymer ?
#
loop_
_entity_poly.entity_id
_entity_poly.type
_entity_poly.pdbx_seq_one_letter_code
_entity_poly.pdbx_strand_id
1 'polypeptide(L)' 'MVFHKRDSGNEINKDRMTLLGRTPLVWRKDGLNSCTYKTMSLERLPLYVNVTVDIGKPLSRDFKQEVAL' A
#
# COMPACT_ATOMS: atom_id res chain seq x y z
N MET A 1 3.15 13.81 -22.73
CA MET A 1 3.00 14.43 -21.40
C MET A 1 1.52 14.43 -21.06
N VAL A 2 1.10 13.76 -19.98
CA VAL A 2 -0.30 13.85 -19.52
C VAL A 2 -0.43 15.20 -18.81
N PHE A 3 -1.27 16.09 -19.33
CA PHE A 3 -1.46 17.41 -18.73
C PHE A 3 -2.29 17.33 -17.45
N HIS A 4 -1.86 18.03 -16.40
CA HIS A 4 -2.57 18.16 -15.12
C HIS A 4 -2.72 19.65 -14.78
N LYS A 5 -3.80 20.01 -14.05
CA LYS A 5 -3.91 21.35 -13.44
C LYS A 5 -2.70 21.55 -12.53
N ARG A 6 -2.00 22.68 -12.68
CA ARG A 6 -0.76 22.99 -11.96
C ARG A 6 -0.89 22.74 -10.45
N ASP A 7 0.14 22.14 -9.86
CA ASP A 7 0.42 21.89 -8.43
C ASP A 7 -0.66 21.24 -7.54
N SER A 8 -1.85 20.94 -8.05
CA SER A 8 -2.83 20.14 -7.32
C SER A 8 -2.27 18.74 -7.07
N GLY A 9 -2.00 18.39 -5.80
CA GLY A 9 -1.37 17.12 -5.41
C GLY A 9 0.14 17.16 -5.17
N ASN A 10 0.77 18.35 -5.27
CA ASN A 10 2.20 18.57 -4.96
C ASN A 10 2.39 19.31 -3.61
N GLU A 11 1.49 19.13 -2.65
CA GLU A 11 1.58 19.79 -1.35
C GLU A 11 2.79 19.30 -0.54
N ILE A 12 3.23 20.11 0.43
CA ILE A 12 4.30 19.70 1.36
C ILE A 12 3.89 18.43 2.11
N ASN A 13 4.73 17.40 2.05
CA ASN A 13 4.55 16.18 2.84
C ASN A 13 4.74 16.47 4.34
N LYS A 14 3.62 16.64 5.05
CA LYS A 14 3.58 16.93 6.50
C LYS A 14 4.15 15.80 7.36
N ASP A 15 4.14 14.56 6.86
CA ASP A 15 4.57 13.37 7.60
C ASP A 15 6.04 12.98 7.35
N ARG A 16 6.78 13.80 6.59
CA ARG A 16 8.15 13.48 6.13
C ARG A 16 9.07 12.98 7.26
N MET A 17 9.18 13.73 8.36
CA MET A 17 10.10 13.38 9.45
C MET A 17 9.65 12.12 10.19
N THR A 18 8.35 11.94 10.37
CA THR A 18 7.76 10.73 11.00
C THR A 18 8.01 9.49 10.15
N LEU A 19 7.80 9.56 8.84
CA LEU A 19 8.04 8.46 7.91
C LEU A 19 9.53 8.08 7.82
N LEU A 20 10.42 9.07 7.81
CA LEU A 20 11.87 8.84 7.83
C LEU A 20 12.31 8.11 9.10
N GLY A 21 11.77 8.49 10.27
CA GLY A 21 12.08 7.82 11.54
C GLY A 21 11.48 6.40 11.63
N ARG A 22 10.29 6.17 11.06
CA ARG A 22 9.61 4.87 11.13
C ARG A 22 10.17 3.83 10.17
N THR A 23 10.62 4.25 8.98
CA THR A 23 11.07 3.33 7.92
C THR A 23 12.12 2.31 8.42
N PRO A 24 13.24 2.71 9.08
CA PRO A 24 14.25 1.77 9.59
C PRO A 24 13.70 0.72 10.57
N LEU A 25 12.60 1.02 11.26
CA LEU A 25 11.99 0.12 12.26
C LEU A 25 11.13 -0.97 11.62
N VAL A 26 10.50 -0.69 10.47
CA VAL A 26 9.48 -1.57 9.88
C VAL A 26 9.86 -2.18 8.54
N TRP A 27 10.78 -1.60 7.78
CA TRP A 27 11.06 -1.99 6.38
C TRP A 27 11.42 -3.47 6.17
N ARG A 28 11.99 -4.14 7.18
CA ARG A 28 12.33 -5.58 7.10
C ARG A 28 11.12 -6.50 7.33
N LYS A 29 10.07 -5.99 7.98
CA LYS A 29 8.89 -6.77 8.41
C LYS A 29 7.62 -6.41 7.64
N ASP A 30 7.60 -5.22 7.05
CA ASP A 30 6.48 -4.67 6.30
C ASP A 30 6.93 -4.41 4.85
N GLY A 31 6.60 -5.35 3.96
CA GLY A 31 7.07 -5.38 2.58
C GLY A 31 6.63 -6.64 1.83
N LEU A 32 7.44 -7.13 0.88
CA LEU A 32 7.09 -8.31 0.08
C LEU A 32 6.90 -9.58 0.92
N ASN A 33 7.61 -9.69 2.04
CA ASN A 33 7.49 -10.82 2.97
C ASN A 33 6.19 -10.83 3.77
N SER A 34 5.48 -9.71 3.86
CA SER A 34 4.19 -9.57 4.55
C SER A 34 3.04 -9.22 3.59
N CYS A 35 3.30 -9.22 2.28
CA CYS A 35 2.31 -8.84 1.27
C CYS A 35 1.33 -9.99 1.03
N THR A 36 0.06 -9.78 1.40
CA THR A 36 -1.03 -10.75 1.20
C THR A 36 -2.08 -10.16 0.27
N TYR A 37 -2.45 -10.90 -0.77
CA TYR A 37 -3.53 -10.55 -1.69
C TYR A 37 -4.10 -11.81 -2.33
N LYS A 38 -5.30 -11.69 -2.91
CA LYS A 38 -5.95 -12.75 -3.69
C LYS A 38 -6.25 -12.27 -5.10
N THR A 39 -5.72 -12.95 -6.11
CA THR A 39 -6.05 -12.64 -7.52
C THR A 39 -7.51 -12.99 -7.81
N MET A 40 -8.27 -12.02 -8.32
CA MET A 40 -9.67 -12.17 -8.68
C MET A 40 -9.85 -12.39 -10.18
N SER A 41 -9.15 -11.62 -11.01
CA SER A 41 -9.15 -11.81 -12.47
C SER A 41 -7.78 -11.48 -13.07
N LEU A 42 -7.50 -12.10 -14.22
CA LEU A 42 -6.29 -11.91 -15.00
C LEU A 42 -6.66 -11.81 -16.48
N GLU A 43 -6.54 -10.61 -17.05
CA GLU A 43 -6.85 -10.35 -18.46
C GLU A 43 -5.59 -9.94 -19.20
N ARG A 44 -5.24 -10.68 -20.25
CA ARG A 44 -4.06 -10.39 -21.08
C ARG A 44 -4.52 -9.70 -22.34
N LEU A 45 -4.21 -8.41 -22.46
CA LEU A 45 -4.55 -7.57 -23.61
C LEU A 45 -3.28 -7.29 -24.42
N PRO A 46 -3.39 -6.89 -25.69
CA PRO A 46 -2.22 -6.74 -26.57
C PRO A 46 -1.14 -5.78 -26.05
N LEU A 47 -1.52 -4.77 -25.25
CA LEU A 47 -0.60 -3.72 -24.77
C LEU A 47 -0.36 -3.75 -23.25
N TYR A 48 -1.13 -4.54 -22.49
CA TYR A 48 -1.00 -4.62 -21.03
C TYR A 48 -1.68 -5.87 -20.46
N VAL A 49 -1.37 -6.18 -19.20
CA VAL A 49 -2.06 -7.22 -18.43
C VAL A 49 -2.82 -6.54 -17.31
N ASN A 50 -4.13 -6.75 -17.25
CA ASN A 50 -4.96 -6.33 -16.13
C ASN A 50 -4.97 -7.43 -15.08
N VAL A 51 -4.51 -7.12 -13.87
CA VAL A 51 -4.58 -8.01 -12.72
C VAL A 51 -5.48 -7.35 -11.68
N THR A 52 -6.68 -7.89 -11.50
CA THR A 52 -7.58 -7.44 -10.43
C THR A 52 -7.33 -8.31 -9.21
N VAL A 53 -7.04 -7.69 -8.06
CA VAL A 53 -6.71 -8.38 -6.80
C VAL A 53 -7.53 -7.82 -5.65
N ASP A 54 -7.85 -8.68 -4.68
CA ASP A 54 -8.34 -8.31 -3.36
C ASP A 54 -7.14 -8.18 -2.40
N ILE A 55 -6.94 -6.99 -1.83
CA ILE A 55 -5.87 -6.67 -0.88
C ILE A 55 -6.36 -6.68 0.58
N GLY A 56 -7.61 -7.08 0.82
CA GLY A 56 -8.23 -7.10 2.14
C GLY A 56 -8.60 -5.70 2.65
N LYS A 57 -8.78 -5.61 3.97
CA LYS A 57 -9.14 -4.38 4.69
C LYS A 57 -8.02 -4.02 5.67
N PRO A 58 -7.84 -2.73 6.00
CA PRO A 58 -6.92 -2.35 7.07
C PRO A 58 -7.31 -3.07 8.36
N LEU A 59 -6.31 -3.65 9.04
CA LEU A 59 -6.50 -4.27 10.34
C LEU A 59 -7.06 -3.22 11.30
N SER A 60 -8.33 -3.36 11.72
CA SER A 60 -8.90 -2.51 12.77
C SER A 60 -8.16 -2.76 14.08
N ARG A 61 -8.04 -1.72 14.91
CA ARG A 61 -7.31 -1.81 16.19
C ARG A 61 -7.86 -2.88 17.15
N ASP A 62 -9.09 -3.32 16.93
CA ASP A 62 -9.82 -4.23 17.82
C ASP A 62 -9.28 -5.69 17.77
N PHE A 63 -8.55 -6.07 16.72
CA PHE A 63 -8.02 -7.43 16.55
C PHE A 63 -6.73 -7.73 17.33
N LYS A 64 -6.11 -6.75 17.99
CA LYS A 64 -4.86 -6.98 18.74
C LYS A 64 -5.05 -7.59 20.13
N GLN A 65 -6.28 -7.75 20.61
CA GLN A 65 -6.51 -8.30 21.96
C GLN A 65 -6.54 -9.84 22.00
N GLU A 66 -6.73 -10.54 20.88
CA GLU A 66 -7.07 -11.97 20.88
C GLU A 66 -5.88 -12.92 20.61
N VAL A 67 -4.71 -12.39 20.19
CA VAL A 67 -3.53 -13.21 19.83
C VAL A 67 -2.39 -13.05 20.86
N ALA A 68 -2.71 -12.63 22.08
CA ALA A 68 -1.76 -12.52 23.20
C ALA A 68 -2.13 -13.44 24.38
N LEU A 69 -2.60 -14.66 24.07
CA LEU A 69 -2.71 -15.78 25.01
C LEU A 69 -1.74 -16.90 24.61
#